data_AF-A0A1T5HZJ7-F1
#
_entry.id   AF-A0A1T5HZJ7-F1
#
_cell.length_a   1.000
_cell.length_b   1.000
_cell.length_c   1.000
_cell.angle_alpha   90.00
_cell.angle_beta   90.00
_cell.angle_gamma   90.00
#
_symmetry.space_group_name_H-M   'P 1'
#
loop_
_entity.id
_entity.type
_entity.pdbx_description
1 polymer ?
#
loop_
_entity_poly.entity_id
_entity_poly.type
_entity_poly.pdbx_seq_one_letter_code
_entity_poly.pdbx_strand_id
1 'polypeptide(L)'
;MRKSLVAFSVLAATALPSLANAADYSDNIHKNDYKWMQFNLMYALKELPRPADAHTGHDYLEMEFGGRSGIFDLYGYVDVFNLTNSDSSDKTSADDKMFMKFAPRISLDALTGKDLSFGPVKELYVATLFNWGGNNGGVNNYFVGLGSDIEVPWLGKMGFNVYSLYDMNVKDWNGYQVSTNWFKPVYTFENGTFISYQGYIDYQFGMKKEYASASNGGVMYNGIVWHTDRYAVGYGLKAYHNVYGIKDSAGLKSSGVSQYFSLSYKF
;
A
#
# COMPACT_ATOMS: atom_id res chain seq x y z
N MET A 1 -25.22 9.86 -5.89
CA MET A 1 -24.22 8.78 -5.89
C MET A 1 -23.17 9.16 -4.87
N ARG A 2 -22.98 8.36 -3.81
CA ARG A 2 -22.01 8.64 -2.74
C ARG A 2 -20.60 8.55 -3.32
N LYS A 3 -19.76 9.55 -3.05
CA LYS A 3 -18.36 9.58 -3.48
C LYS A 3 -17.51 9.16 -2.28
N SER A 4 -17.24 7.87 -2.17
CA SER A 4 -16.34 7.35 -1.15
C SER A 4 -14.91 7.81 -1.45
N LEU A 5 -14.19 8.25 -0.42
CA LEU A 5 -12.75 8.38 -0.54
C LEU A 5 -12.14 7.01 -0.81
N VAL A 6 -11.15 7.07 -1.66
CA VAL A 6 -10.38 5.94 -2.10
C VAL A 6 -8.94 6.35 -1.85
N ALA A 7 -8.28 5.59 -0.99
CA ALA A 7 -6.89 5.73 -0.57
C ALA A 7 -5.89 5.64 -1.70
N PHE A 8 -4.64 6.06 -1.48
CA PHE A 8 -3.47 5.19 -1.69
C PHE A 8 -2.12 5.88 -1.49
N SER A 9 -1.16 5.07 -1.03
CA SER A 9 0.22 5.45 -0.74
C SER A 9 1.20 5.50 -1.89
N VAL A 10 2.26 6.30 -1.68
CA VAL A 10 3.57 6.16 -2.32
C VAL A 10 4.50 5.44 -1.35
N LEU A 11 4.58 4.12 -1.54
CA LEU A 11 5.42 3.21 -0.79
C LEU A 11 6.87 3.68 -0.75
N ALA A 12 7.35 4.25 0.36
CA ALA A 12 8.78 4.22 0.67
C ALA A 12 9.01 3.31 1.89
N ALA A 13 9.87 2.30 1.70
CA ALA A 13 10.55 1.54 2.74
C ALA A 13 9.78 0.42 3.50
N THR A 14 9.42 -0.67 2.82
CA THR A 14 9.47 -2.01 3.48
C THR A 14 10.55 -2.93 2.94
N ALA A 15 11.39 -2.43 2.03
CA ALA A 15 12.61 -3.11 1.61
C ALA A 15 13.80 -2.17 1.81
N LEU A 16 14.20 -1.99 3.07
CA LEU A 16 15.61 -1.71 3.33
C LEU A 16 16.41 -2.90 2.78
N PRO A 17 17.51 -2.69 2.05
CA PRO A 17 18.37 -3.76 1.58
C PRO A 17 19.13 -4.33 2.79
N SER A 18 18.45 -5.12 3.64
CA SER A 18 19.17 -6.05 4.50
C SER A 18 19.62 -7.22 3.64
N LEU A 19 20.85 -7.67 3.85
CA LEU A 19 21.35 -8.90 3.23
C LEU A 19 20.35 -10.02 3.52
N ALA A 20 19.88 -10.66 2.46
CA ALA A 20 18.77 -11.60 2.43
C ALA A 20 19.09 -12.95 3.10
N ASN A 21 19.24 -12.94 4.41
CA ASN A 21 19.36 -14.15 5.20
C ASN A 21 17.97 -14.60 5.70
N ALA A 22 17.85 -15.89 5.96
CA ALA A 22 16.72 -16.41 6.74
C ALA A 22 16.64 -15.65 8.07
N ALA A 23 15.42 -15.45 8.54
CA ALA A 23 15.20 -14.71 9.75
C ALA A 23 15.67 -15.53 10.97
N ASP A 24 16.78 -15.13 11.57
CA ASP A 24 17.36 -15.83 12.71
C ASP A 24 16.87 -15.21 14.03
N TYR A 25 16.21 -16.00 14.87
CA TYR A 25 15.66 -15.58 16.17
C TYR A 25 16.26 -16.35 17.35
N SER A 26 17.38 -17.05 17.16
CA SER A 26 17.98 -17.94 18.17
C SER A 26 18.48 -17.22 19.42
N ASP A 27 19.01 -15.99 19.28
CA ASP A 27 19.57 -15.22 20.40
C ASP A 27 18.59 -14.24 21.03
N ASN A 28 17.97 -13.37 20.20
CA ASN A 28 17.11 -12.28 20.65
C ASN A 28 16.11 -11.90 19.55
N ILE A 29 14.82 -11.95 19.86
CA ILE A 29 13.74 -11.60 18.92
C ILE A 29 13.76 -10.13 18.48
N HIS A 30 14.39 -9.25 19.27
CA HIS A 30 14.46 -7.81 19.00
C HIS A 30 15.71 -7.38 18.22
N LYS A 31 16.56 -8.32 17.78
CA LYS A 31 17.85 -7.99 17.16
C LYS A 31 17.73 -7.26 15.82
N ASN A 32 16.59 -7.42 15.15
CA ASN A 32 16.29 -6.83 13.84
C ASN A 32 15.26 -5.70 13.95
N ASP A 33 15.06 -5.14 15.15
CA ASP A 33 14.08 -4.07 15.35
C ASP A 33 14.52 -2.80 14.60
N TYR A 34 13.58 -2.21 13.89
CA TYR A 34 13.75 -0.91 13.23
C TYR A 34 12.42 -0.18 13.18
N LYS A 35 12.48 1.13 12.98
CA LYS A 35 11.30 1.95 12.74
C LYS A 35 11.67 3.09 11.81
N TRP A 36 10.71 3.55 11.04
CA TRP A 36 10.83 4.72 10.20
C TRP A 36 9.48 5.40 10.10
N MET A 37 9.54 6.68 9.77
CA MET A 37 8.37 7.52 9.55
C MET A 37 8.73 8.59 8.54
N GLN A 38 7.79 8.97 7.70
CA GLN A 38 7.91 10.09 6.80
C GLN A 38 6.58 10.81 6.58
N PHE A 39 6.67 12.06 6.16
CA PHE A 39 5.52 12.79 5.61
C PHE A 39 5.72 13.00 4.12
N ASN A 40 4.66 12.79 3.34
CA ASN A 40 4.63 13.02 1.91
C ASN A 40 3.58 14.09 1.60
N LEU A 41 4.00 15.16 0.93
CA LEU A 41 3.06 16.02 0.21
C LEU A 41 2.86 15.42 -1.17
N MET A 42 1.60 15.13 -1.47
CA MET A 42 1.21 14.31 -2.60
C MET A 42 0.29 15.08 -3.54
N TYR A 43 0.40 14.80 -4.83
CA TYR A 43 -0.56 15.26 -5.83
C TYR A 43 -0.91 14.14 -6.81
N ALA A 44 -2.20 13.90 -7.03
CA ALA A 44 -2.70 12.85 -7.89
C ALA A 44 -3.47 13.43 -9.09
N LEU A 45 -3.24 12.85 -10.27
CA LEU A 45 -3.96 13.16 -11.51
C LEU A 45 -4.64 11.91 -12.05
N LYS A 46 -5.92 12.04 -12.40
CA LYS A 46 -6.79 10.99 -12.97
C LYS A 46 -6.93 9.77 -12.09
N GLU A 47 -6.94 9.96 -10.77
CA GLU A 47 -7.17 8.86 -9.82
C GLU A 47 -8.51 8.16 -10.08
N LEU A 48 -8.52 6.83 -9.92
CA LEU A 48 -9.69 5.99 -10.14
C LEU A 48 -10.13 5.33 -8.82
N PRO A 49 -11.44 5.08 -8.64
CA PRO A 49 -12.52 5.30 -9.60
C PRO A 49 -12.95 6.76 -9.67
N ARG A 50 -13.42 7.21 -10.85
CA ARG A 50 -13.98 8.56 -11.03
C ARG A 50 -15.02 8.62 -12.15
N PRO A 51 -15.99 9.55 -12.11
CA PRO A 51 -16.84 9.81 -13.27
C PRO A 51 -15.99 10.19 -14.49
N ALA A 52 -16.37 9.72 -15.68
CA ALA A 52 -15.53 9.86 -16.87
C ALA A 52 -15.24 11.32 -17.26
N ASP A 53 -16.18 12.21 -16.99
CA ASP A 53 -16.18 13.65 -17.27
C ASP A 53 -15.74 14.52 -16.07
N ALA A 54 -15.48 13.91 -14.91
CA ALA A 54 -15.10 14.66 -13.72
C ALA A 54 -13.75 15.39 -13.90
N HIS A 55 -13.68 16.59 -13.32
CA HIS A 55 -12.40 17.24 -13.03
C HIS A 55 -11.48 16.29 -12.27
N THR A 56 -10.19 16.50 -12.42
CA THR A 56 -9.20 15.63 -11.81
C THR A 56 -8.00 16.42 -11.32
N GLY A 57 -7.41 15.95 -10.23
CA GLY A 57 -6.39 16.68 -9.51
C GLY A 57 -6.80 16.84 -8.08
N HIS A 58 -5.97 16.35 -7.16
CA HIS A 58 -6.08 16.68 -5.74
C HIS A 58 -4.74 16.55 -5.06
N ASP A 59 -4.52 17.42 -4.08
CA ASP A 59 -3.46 17.27 -3.10
C ASP A 59 -3.91 16.42 -1.91
N TYR A 60 -2.93 15.81 -1.24
CA TYR A 60 -3.09 15.22 0.08
C TYR A 60 -1.77 15.23 0.84
N LEU A 61 -1.88 15.24 2.17
CA LEU A 61 -0.76 14.97 3.06
C LEU A 61 -0.86 13.51 3.49
N GLU A 62 0.23 12.76 3.34
CA GLU A 62 0.34 11.40 3.80
C GLU A 62 1.37 11.32 4.94
N MET A 63 0.98 10.71 6.05
CA MET A 63 1.92 10.21 7.05
C MET A 63 2.14 8.72 6.81
N GLU A 64 3.34 8.34 6.43
CA GLU A 64 3.70 6.94 6.18
C GLU A 64 4.66 6.45 7.26
N PHE A 65 4.46 5.23 7.75
CA PHE A 65 5.25 4.66 8.83
C PHE A 65 5.37 3.15 8.72
N GLY A 66 6.44 2.63 9.31
CA GLY A 66 6.65 1.20 9.37
C GLY A 66 7.78 0.83 10.29
N GLY A 67 7.95 -0.48 10.48
CA GLY A 67 8.97 -0.98 11.38
C GLY A 67 8.83 -2.46 11.67
N ARG A 68 9.84 -2.96 12.38
CA ARG A 68 9.90 -4.29 12.96
C ARG A 68 10.09 -4.13 14.47
N SER A 69 9.30 -4.84 15.27
CA SER A 69 9.60 -5.04 16.68
C SER A 69 9.26 -6.43 17.16
N GLY A 70 10.27 -7.21 17.52
CA GLY A 70 10.12 -8.60 17.93
C GLY A 70 9.42 -9.40 16.84
N ILE A 71 8.25 -9.95 17.18
CA ILE A 71 7.45 -10.75 16.25
C ILE A 71 6.63 -9.91 15.26
N PHE A 72 6.49 -8.60 15.49
CA PHE A 72 5.62 -7.73 14.69
C PHE A 72 6.40 -7.04 13.58
N ASP A 73 5.95 -7.18 12.34
CA ASP A 73 6.32 -6.33 11.21
C ASP A 73 5.14 -5.43 10.85
N LEU A 74 5.39 -4.18 10.51
CA LEU A 74 4.33 -3.19 10.34
C LEU A 74 4.60 -2.26 9.16
N TYR A 75 3.53 -2.01 8.41
CA TYR A 75 3.40 -0.92 7.47
C TYR A 75 2.07 -0.20 7.67
N GLY A 76 2.03 1.12 7.50
CA GLY A 76 0.79 1.88 7.48
C GLY A 76 0.96 3.29 6.96
N TYR A 77 -0.16 3.89 6.57
CA TYR A 77 -0.22 5.30 6.23
C TYR A 77 -1.57 5.92 6.58
N VAL A 78 -1.57 7.24 6.74
CA VAL A 78 -2.76 8.07 6.92
C VAL A 78 -2.72 9.22 5.93
N ASP A 79 -3.75 9.32 5.09
CA ASP A 79 -3.96 10.41 4.14
C ASP A 79 -4.91 11.45 4.69
N VAL A 80 -4.63 12.73 4.42
CA VAL A 80 -5.53 13.87 4.63
C VAL A 80 -5.68 14.61 3.30
N PHE A 81 -6.89 14.58 2.73
CA PHE A 81 -7.15 15.10 1.39
C PHE A 81 -7.59 16.57 1.42
N ASN A 82 -7.37 17.27 0.30
CA ASN A 82 -7.81 18.65 0.07
C ASN A 82 -7.36 19.60 1.20
N LEU A 83 -6.05 19.72 1.36
CA LEU A 83 -5.40 20.44 2.45
C LEU A 83 -5.78 21.92 2.48
N THR A 84 -5.98 22.50 1.30
CA THR A 84 -6.33 23.92 1.12
C THR A 84 -7.83 24.17 1.05
N ASN A 85 -8.65 23.12 1.16
CA ASN A 85 -10.10 23.20 0.98
C ASN A 85 -10.50 23.86 -0.36
N SER A 86 -9.79 23.52 -1.44
CA SER A 86 -10.01 24.07 -2.77
C SER A 86 -11.21 23.42 -3.45
N ASP A 87 -12.06 24.25 -4.09
CA ASP A 87 -13.19 23.79 -4.90
C ASP A 87 -12.76 23.14 -6.22
N SER A 88 -11.51 23.38 -6.66
CA SER A 88 -10.96 22.73 -7.86
C SER A 88 -10.47 21.30 -7.62
N SER A 89 -10.39 20.87 -6.35
CA SER A 89 -9.98 19.53 -5.98
C SER A 89 -11.06 18.51 -6.33
N ASP A 90 -10.68 17.38 -6.95
CA ASP A 90 -11.62 16.29 -7.22
C ASP A 90 -12.12 15.57 -5.94
N LYS A 91 -11.52 15.91 -4.79
CA LYS A 91 -11.93 15.49 -3.44
C LYS A 91 -12.81 16.52 -2.70
N THR A 92 -13.16 17.67 -3.29
CA THR A 92 -13.94 18.72 -2.61
C THR A 92 -15.32 18.25 -2.10
N SER A 93 -15.92 17.30 -2.81
CA SER A 93 -17.24 16.73 -2.49
C SER A 93 -17.17 15.29 -1.96
N ALA A 94 -15.98 14.87 -1.50
CA ALA A 94 -15.82 13.55 -0.91
C ALA A 94 -16.43 13.51 0.50
N ASP A 95 -17.09 12.39 0.83
CA ASP A 95 -17.75 12.21 2.13
C ASP A 95 -16.74 12.06 3.28
N ASP A 96 -15.53 11.60 2.96
CA ASP A 96 -14.44 11.43 3.92
C ASP A 96 -13.37 12.49 3.61
N LYS A 97 -12.63 12.94 4.63
CA LYS A 97 -11.43 13.80 4.46
C LYS A 97 -10.13 13.06 4.72
N MET A 98 -10.22 11.85 5.27
CA MET A 98 -9.08 11.05 5.68
C MET A 98 -9.25 9.60 5.26
N PHE A 99 -8.13 8.92 5.08
CA PHE A 99 -8.08 7.48 4.89
C PHE A 99 -6.88 6.90 5.66
N MET A 100 -7.02 5.69 6.19
CA MET A 100 -5.91 4.95 6.81
C MET A 100 -5.80 3.55 6.24
N LYS A 101 -4.57 3.16 5.87
CA LYS A 101 -4.18 1.75 5.69
C LYS A 101 -3.29 1.33 6.85
N PHE A 102 -3.56 0.17 7.43
CA PHE A 102 -2.78 -0.40 8.51
C PHE A 102 -2.56 -1.88 8.27
N ALA A 103 -1.32 -2.33 8.12
CA ALA A 103 -0.98 -3.69 7.71
C ALA A 103 0.08 -4.31 8.64
N PRO A 104 -0.28 -4.67 9.89
CA PRO A 104 0.60 -5.43 10.74
C PRO A 104 0.65 -6.90 10.31
N ARG A 105 1.83 -7.49 10.44
CA ARG A 105 2.12 -8.91 10.22
C ARG A 105 2.79 -9.48 11.46
N ILE A 106 2.47 -10.73 11.79
CA ILE A 106 3.03 -11.45 12.94
C ILE A 106 3.89 -12.57 12.39
N SER A 107 5.19 -12.53 12.67
CA SER A 107 6.17 -13.52 12.24
C SER A 107 5.94 -14.86 12.93
N LEU A 108 5.75 -15.91 12.13
CA LEU A 108 5.66 -17.28 12.60
C LEU A 108 7.05 -17.80 13.00
N ASP A 109 8.09 -17.41 12.28
CA ASP A 109 9.48 -17.76 12.58
C ASP A 109 9.87 -17.25 13.97
N ALA A 110 9.63 -15.96 14.26
CA ALA A 110 9.94 -15.35 15.55
C ALA A 110 9.03 -15.89 16.66
N LEU A 111 7.76 -16.15 16.37
CA LEU A 111 6.80 -16.67 17.35
C LEU A 111 7.14 -18.11 17.76
N THR A 112 7.64 -18.93 16.83
CA THR A 112 7.96 -20.34 17.08
C THR A 112 9.42 -20.58 17.44
N GLY A 113 10.30 -19.59 17.23
CA GLY A 113 11.75 -19.72 17.38
C GLY A 113 12.38 -20.69 16.37
N LYS A 114 11.71 -20.93 15.24
CA LYS A 114 12.17 -21.86 14.20
C LYS A 114 12.39 -21.12 12.89
N ASP A 115 13.42 -21.53 12.16
CA ASP A 115 13.62 -21.13 10.77
C ASP A 115 12.59 -21.86 9.90
N LEU A 116 11.64 -21.11 9.34
CA LEU A 116 10.62 -21.60 8.43
C LEU A 116 10.93 -21.23 6.97
N SER A 117 12.15 -20.77 6.68
CA SER A 117 12.56 -20.40 5.33
C SER A 117 12.68 -21.61 4.39
N PHE A 118 12.37 -21.39 3.11
CA PHE A 118 12.55 -22.38 2.06
C PHE A 118 12.71 -21.70 0.69
N GLY A 119 13.83 -21.98 0.01
CA GLY A 119 14.14 -21.39 -1.28
C GLY A 119 14.11 -19.85 -1.25
N PRO A 120 13.25 -19.19 -2.07
CA PRO A 120 13.12 -17.74 -2.06
C PRO A 120 12.36 -17.20 -0.85
N VAL A 121 11.58 -18.01 -0.14
CA VAL A 121 10.82 -17.59 1.06
C VAL A 121 11.77 -17.49 2.24
N LYS A 122 11.85 -16.32 2.87
CA LYS A 122 12.78 -16.01 3.97
C LYS A 122 12.13 -15.94 5.34
N GLU A 123 10.85 -15.66 5.39
CA GLU A 123 10.08 -15.59 6.63
C GLU A 123 8.58 -15.73 6.31
N LEU A 124 7.82 -16.32 7.23
CA LEU A 124 6.37 -16.51 7.13
C LEU A 124 5.63 -15.72 8.20
N TYR A 125 4.41 -15.28 7.87
CA TYR A 125 3.61 -14.42 8.72
C TYR A 125 2.14 -14.81 8.74
N VAL A 126 1.48 -14.56 9.88
CA VAL A 126 0.07 -14.19 9.86
C VAL A 126 -0.01 -12.74 9.41
N ALA A 127 -0.62 -12.50 8.26
CA ALA A 127 -0.71 -11.17 7.67
C ALA A 127 -2.11 -10.58 7.87
N THR A 128 -2.16 -9.30 8.23
CA THR A 128 -3.42 -8.54 8.29
C THR A 128 -3.29 -7.24 7.52
N LEU A 129 -4.43 -6.73 7.05
CA LEU A 129 -4.53 -5.44 6.40
C LEU A 129 -5.89 -4.83 6.77
N PHE A 130 -5.89 -3.57 7.17
CA PHE A 130 -7.09 -2.82 7.53
C PHE A 130 -7.14 -1.55 6.71
N ASN A 131 -8.31 -1.25 6.18
CA ASN A 131 -8.59 -0.01 5.47
C ASN A 131 -9.76 0.69 6.16
N TRP A 132 -9.56 1.95 6.54
CA TRP A 132 -10.55 2.78 7.22
C TRP A 132 -10.73 4.13 6.54
N GLY A 133 -11.97 4.48 6.26
CA GLY A 133 -12.37 5.84 5.87
C GLY A 133 -12.61 6.74 7.08
N GLY A 134 -12.51 8.05 6.88
CA GLY A 134 -12.70 9.05 7.94
C GLY A 134 -14.15 9.27 8.40
N ASN A 135 -15.14 8.64 7.76
CA ASN A 135 -16.56 8.77 8.09
C ASN A 135 -17.17 7.43 8.53
N ASN A 136 -18.19 7.52 9.40
CA ASN A 136 -18.98 6.38 9.81
C ASN A 136 -19.83 5.87 8.64
N GLY A 137 -19.58 4.62 8.23
CA GLY A 137 -20.19 4.01 7.05
C GLY A 137 -19.37 4.20 5.76
N GLY A 138 -18.18 4.80 5.85
CA GLY A 138 -17.15 4.77 4.81
C GLY A 138 -16.43 3.41 4.74
N VAL A 139 -15.24 3.38 4.13
CA VAL A 139 -14.46 2.12 3.99
C VAL A 139 -14.17 1.51 5.37
N ASN A 140 -14.40 0.20 5.51
CA ASN A 140 -14.22 -0.51 6.77
C ASN A 140 -13.88 -1.99 6.51
N ASN A 141 -12.71 -2.22 5.93
CA ASN A 141 -12.33 -3.53 5.38
C ASN A 141 -11.23 -4.19 6.22
N TYR A 142 -11.41 -5.47 6.54
CA TYR A 142 -10.54 -6.25 7.41
C TYR A 142 -10.05 -7.47 6.63
N PHE A 143 -8.75 -7.52 6.38
CA PHE A 143 -8.10 -8.58 5.64
C PHE A 143 -7.25 -9.42 6.60
N VAL A 144 -7.33 -10.74 6.46
CA VAL A 144 -6.53 -11.69 7.23
C VAL A 144 -6.08 -12.85 6.37
N GLY A 145 -4.85 -13.31 6.56
CA GLY A 145 -4.33 -14.46 5.84
C GLY A 145 -2.86 -14.73 6.09
N LEU A 146 -2.16 -15.21 5.06
CA LEU A 146 -0.76 -15.61 5.12
C LEU A 146 0.12 -14.59 4.40
N GLY A 147 1.23 -14.24 5.03
CA GLY A 147 2.27 -13.38 4.47
C GLY A 147 3.60 -14.10 4.38
N SER A 148 4.46 -13.58 3.53
CA SER A 148 5.84 -14.00 3.39
C SER A 148 6.71 -12.85 2.97
N ASP A 149 7.98 -12.92 3.35
CA ASP A 149 9.03 -12.16 2.70
C ASP A 149 9.75 -13.08 1.72
N ILE A 150 9.83 -12.66 0.47
CA ILE A 150 10.38 -13.45 -0.63
C ILE A 150 11.52 -12.71 -1.32
N GLU A 151 12.58 -13.44 -1.68
CA GLU A 151 13.66 -12.94 -2.52
C GLU A 151 13.34 -13.15 -3.99
N VAL A 152 13.28 -12.05 -4.73
CA VAL A 152 13.02 -12.05 -6.17
C VAL A 152 14.27 -11.57 -6.90
N PRO A 153 14.78 -12.32 -7.90
CA PRO A 153 15.91 -11.88 -8.70
C PRO A 153 15.72 -10.44 -9.21
N TRP A 154 16.80 -9.67 -9.13
CA TRP A 154 16.86 -8.24 -9.46
C TRP A 154 16.09 -7.30 -8.51
N LEU A 155 14.86 -7.64 -8.11
CA LEU A 155 14.04 -6.82 -7.19
C LEU A 155 14.53 -6.85 -5.74
N GLY A 156 15.12 -7.96 -5.30
CA GLY A 156 15.48 -8.20 -3.90
C GLY A 156 14.29 -8.64 -3.07
N LYS A 157 14.31 -8.29 -1.79
CA LYS A 157 13.25 -8.61 -0.83
C LYS A 157 11.92 -7.97 -1.22
N MET A 158 10.87 -8.77 -1.29
CA MET A 158 9.49 -8.35 -1.53
C MET A 158 8.58 -8.95 -0.48
N GLY A 159 7.58 -8.18 -0.03
CA GLY A 159 6.46 -8.75 0.71
C GLY A 159 5.51 -9.44 -0.25
N PHE A 160 5.01 -10.62 0.10
CA PHE A 160 3.95 -11.31 -0.64
C PHE A 160 2.91 -11.84 0.33
N ASN A 161 1.67 -11.41 0.17
CA ASN A 161 0.60 -11.72 1.10
C ASN A 161 -0.68 -12.13 0.36
N VAL A 162 -1.41 -13.08 0.94
CA VAL A 162 -2.71 -13.55 0.46
C VAL A 162 -3.70 -13.46 1.61
N TYR A 163 -4.83 -12.81 1.37
CA TYR A 163 -5.83 -12.51 2.39
C TYR A 163 -7.22 -12.97 1.97
N SER A 164 -8.07 -13.22 2.95
CA SER A 164 -9.53 -13.16 2.82
C SER A 164 -10.02 -11.81 3.32
N LEU A 165 -10.99 -11.21 2.64
CA LEU A 165 -11.62 -9.93 3.01
C LEU A 165 -12.89 -10.18 3.80
N TYR A 166 -12.97 -9.64 5.01
CA TYR A 166 -14.20 -9.44 5.76
C TYR A 166 -14.59 -7.96 5.72
N ASP A 167 -15.76 -7.66 5.15
CA ASP A 167 -16.31 -6.30 5.12
C ASP A 167 -17.10 -6.06 6.42
N MET A 168 -16.63 -5.12 7.25
CA MET A 168 -17.26 -4.88 8.55
C MET A 168 -18.59 -4.13 8.46
N ASN A 169 -18.83 -3.39 7.37
CA ASN A 169 -20.10 -2.71 7.17
C ASN A 169 -21.19 -3.71 6.79
N VAL A 170 -20.86 -4.66 5.91
CA VAL A 170 -21.76 -5.72 5.45
C VAL A 170 -21.84 -6.88 6.46
N LYS A 171 -20.79 -7.09 7.24
CA LYS A 171 -20.60 -8.20 8.19
C LYS A 171 -20.58 -9.57 7.49
N ASP A 172 -19.84 -9.63 6.39
CA ASP A 172 -19.66 -10.87 5.63
C ASP A 172 -18.29 -10.90 4.92
N TRP A 173 -17.85 -12.12 4.57
CA TRP A 173 -16.68 -12.35 3.74
C TRP A 173 -16.96 -11.98 2.28
N ASN A 174 -16.04 -11.27 1.65
CA ASN A 174 -16.19 -10.75 0.29
C ASN A 174 -14.95 -10.96 -0.59
N GLY A 175 -14.55 -12.22 -0.75
CA GLY A 175 -13.44 -12.60 -1.62
C GLY A 175 -12.06 -12.46 -0.98
N TYR A 176 -11.04 -12.34 -1.82
CA TYR A 176 -9.64 -12.48 -1.46
C TYR A 176 -8.79 -11.36 -2.07
N GLN A 177 -7.59 -11.13 -1.53
CA GLN A 177 -6.61 -10.20 -2.07
C GLN A 177 -5.21 -10.81 -2.07
N VAL A 178 -4.48 -10.60 -3.16
CA VAL A 178 -3.01 -10.76 -3.21
C VAL A 178 -2.39 -9.37 -3.15
N SER A 179 -1.43 -9.17 -2.24
CA SER A 179 -0.65 -7.95 -2.14
C SER A 179 0.83 -8.24 -2.21
N THR A 180 1.56 -7.46 -3.01
CA THR A 180 3.02 -7.50 -3.04
C THR A 180 3.62 -6.12 -3.27
N ASN A 181 4.88 -5.93 -2.92
CA ASN A 181 5.57 -4.65 -2.97
C ASN A 181 7.07 -4.85 -3.22
N TRP A 182 7.73 -3.82 -3.74
CA TRP A 182 9.16 -3.81 -3.99
C TRP A 182 9.77 -2.43 -3.77
N PHE A 183 11.06 -2.41 -3.45
CA PHE A 183 11.89 -1.22 -3.41
C PHE A 183 13.29 -1.59 -3.90
N LYS A 184 13.70 -1.00 -5.02
CA LYS A 184 14.98 -1.31 -5.66
C LYS A 184 15.73 -0.03 -6.00
N PRO A 185 16.84 0.29 -5.33
CA PRO A 185 17.79 1.26 -5.85
C PRO A 185 18.28 0.80 -7.24
N VAL A 186 18.06 1.62 -8.24
CA VAL A 186 18.44 1.35 -9.65
C VAL A 186 19.66 2.14 -10.08
N TYR A 187 19.98 3.23 -9.38
CA TYR A 187 21.16 4.05 -9.63
C TYR A 187 21.58 4.80 -8.37
N THR A 188 22.86 4.77 -8.02
CA THR A 188 23.42 5.49 -6.87
C THR A 188 24.44 6.51 -7.37
N PHE A 189 24.30 7.75 -6.93
CA PHE A 189 25.21 8.84 -7.26
C PHE A 189 26.40 8.87 -6.30
N GLU A 190 27.51 9.48 -6.71
CA GLU A 190 28.73 9.61 -5.89
C GLU A 190 28.50 10.37 -4.57
N ASN A 191 27.50 11.26 -4.53
CA ASN A 191 27.12 12.00 -3.34
C ASN A 191 26.23 11.21 -2.36
N GLY A 192 26.04 9.90 -2.57
CA GLY A 192 25.25 9.00 -1.71
C GLY A 192 23.74 9.03 -1.96
N THR A 193 23.24 9.98 -2.75
CA THR A 193 21.83 9.97 -3.18
C THR A 193 21.57 8.85 -4.18
N PHE A 194 20.32 8.43 -4.35
CA PHE A 194 20.00 7.34 -5.29
C PHE A 194 18.61 7.48 -5.91
N ILE A 195 18.43 6.86 -7.07
CA ILE A 195 17.12 6.66 -7.70
C ILE A 195 16.68 5.23 -7.38
N SER A 196 15.41 5.09 -7.00
CA SER A 196 14.77 3.80 -6.77
C SER A 196 13.60 3.59 -7.72
N TYR A 197 13.39 2.33 -8.08
CA TYR A 197 12.13 1.82 -8.58
C TYR A 197 11.38 1.16 -7.41
N GLN A 198 10.24 1.72 -7.04
CA GLN A 198 9.44 1.26 -5.90
C GLN A 198 7.98 1.15 -6.28
N GLY A 199 7.26 0.17 -5.72
CA GLY A 199 5.90 -0.07 -6.14
C GLY A 199 5.19 -1.18 -5.37
N TYR A 200 3.93 -1.40 -5.75
CA TYR A 200 3.09 -2.46 -5.21
C TYR A 200 2.01 -2.90 -6.17
N ILE A 201 1.44 -4.06 -5.87
CA ILE A 201 0.21 -4.58 -6.44
C ILE A 201 -0.73 -4.91 -5.28
N ASP A 202 -1.99 -4.50 -5.41
CA ASP A 202 -3.12 -5.02 -4.64
C ASP A 202 -4.14 -5.56 -5.63
N TYR A 203 -4.35 -6.88 -5.66
CA TYR A 203 -5.27 -7.54 -6.59
C TYR A 203 -6.33 -8.35 -5.84
N GLN A 204 -7.59 -7.94 -5.97
CA GLN A 204 -8.75 -8.57 -5.37
C GLN A 204 -9.47 -9.49 -6.35
N PHE A 205 -9.98 -10.62 -5.87
CA PHE A 205 -10.69 -11.61 -6.68
C PHE A 205 -11.69 -12.41 -5.84
N GLY A 206 -12.64 -13.06 -6.50
CA GLY A 206 -13.68 -13.84 -5.82
C GLY A 206 -14.70 -12.98 -5.07
N MET A 207 -14.81 -11.68 -5.40
CA MET A 207 -15.80 -10.78 -4.80
C MET A 207 -17.21 -11.23 -5.16
N LYS A 208 -18.11 -11.19 -4.17
CA LYS A 208 -19.51 -11.62 -4.33
C LYS A 208 -20.29 -10.60 -5.16
N LYS A 209 -21.12 -11.09 -6.09
CA LYS A 209 -21.92 -10.25 -7.01
C LYS A 209 -22.91 -9.33 -6.31
N GLU A 210 -23.32 -9.69 -5.09
CA GLU A 210 -24.20 -8.87 -4.24
C GLU A 210 -23.51 -7.63 -3.66
N TYR A 211 -22.17 -7.63 -3.59
CA TYR A 211 -21.37 -6.55 -3.01
C TYR A 211 -20.49 -5.83 -4.04
N ALA A 212 -20.25 -6.45 -5.20
CA ALA A 212 -19.38 -5.92 -6.24
C ALA A 212 -19.98 -6.09 -7.64
N SER A 213 -19.72 -5.13 -8.52
CA SER A 213 -20.15 -5.19 -9.94
C SER A 213 -19.14 -5.91 -10.84
N ALA A 214 -17.92 -6.12 -10.35
CA ALA A 214 -16.88 -6.96 -10.94
C ALA A 214 -16.37 -7.97 -9.90
N SER A 215 -16.14 -9.22 -10.31
CA SER A 215 -15.66 -10.30 -9.43
C SER A 215 -14.17 -10.23 -9.11
N ASN A 216 -13.41 -9.42 -9.84
CA ASN A 216 -11.98 -9.19 -9.63
C ASN A 216 -11.59 -7.80 -10.12
N GLY A 217 -10.47 -7.31 -9.60
CA GLY A 217 -9.91 -6.01 -9.91
C GLY A 217 -8.73 -5.68 -9.00
N GLY A 218 -7.95 -4.67 -9.36
CA GLY A 218 -6.77 -4.31 -8.58
C GLY A 218 -6.08 -3.06 -9.08
N VAL A 219 -4.99 -2.74 -8.38
CA VAL A 219 -4.09 -1.65 -8.73
C VAL A 219 -2.65 -2.14 -8.76
N MET A 220 -1.85 -1.46 -9.58
CA MET A 220 -0.41 -1.58 -9.57
C MET A 220 0.21 -0.20 -9.63
N TYR A 221 0.99 0.16 -8.62
CA TYR A 221 1.74 1.41 -8.58
C TYR A 221 3.20 1.17 -8.96
N ASN A 222 3.74 2.05 -9.79
CA ASN A 222 5.10 2.04 -10.30
C ASN A 222 5.71 3.42 -10.11
N GLY A 223 6.60 3.57 -9.14
CA GLY A 223 7.25 4.83 -8.78
C GLY A 223 8.73 4.84 -9.13
N ILE A 224 9.19 5.98 -9.64
CA ILE A 224 10.61 6.33 -9.75
C ILE A 224 10.86 7.49 -8.81
N VAL A 225 11.71 7.27 -7.82
CA VAL A 225 11.89 8.20 -6.70
C VAL A 225 13.36 8.45 -6.48
N TRP A 226 13.74 9.73 -6.47
CA TRP A 226 15.06 10.18 -6.04
C TRP A 226 15.07 10.36 -4.52
N HIS A 227 16.08 9.81 -3.87
CA HIS A 227 16.24 9.78 -2.41
C HIS A 227 17.55 10.45 -1.99
N THR A 228 17.45 11.27 -0.96
CA THR A 228 18.55 11.75 -0.11
C THR A 228 18.37 11.17 1.30
N ASP A 229 19.22 11.50 2.26
CA ASP A 229 19.02 11.03 3.65
C ASP A 229 17.72 11.55 4.28
N ARG A 230 17.30 12.78 3.96
CA ARG A 230 16.18 13.47 4.62
C ARG A 230 14.98 13.76 3.73
N TYR A 231 15.17 13.72 2.42
CA TYR A 231 14.15 14.07 1.44
C TYR A 231 14.02 13.01 0.36
N ALA A 232 12.84 12.93 -0.24
CA ALA A 232 12.64 12.22 -1.50
C ALA A 232 11.72 13.01 -2.44
N VAL A 233 11.91 12.85 -3.74
CA VAL A 233 11.05 13.42 -4.78
C VAL A 233 10.67 12.32 -5.75
N GLY A 234 9.37 12.09 -5.94
CA GLY A 234 8.86 10.95 -6.67
C GLY A 234 7.89 11.30 -7.78
N TYR A 235 7.95 10.50 -8.84
CA TYR A 235 6.90 10.39 -9.84
C TYR A 235 6.44 8.94 -9.91
N GLY A 236 5.14 8.71 -10.05
CA GLY A 236 4.65 7.35 -10.27
C GLY A 236 3.39 7.25 -11.11
N LEU A 237 3.25 6.09 -11.72
CA LEU A 237 2.09 5.67 -12.49
C LEU A 237 1.35 4.58 -11.74
N LYS A 238 0.03 4.73 -11.61
CA LYS A 238 -0.83 3.69 -11.06
C LYS A 238 -1.75 3.17 -12.14
N ALA A 239 -1.64 1.89 -12.46
CA ALA A 239 -2.56 1.17 -13.32
C ALA A 239 -3.71 0.60 -12.48
N TYR A 240 -4.92 0.64 -13.03
CA TYR A 240 -6.12 0.14 -12.39
C TYR A 240 -6.85 -0.82 -13.33
N HIS A 241 -7.43 -1.85 -12.75
CA HIS A 241 -8.38 -2.72 -13.42
C HIS A 241 -9.55 -2.98 -12.49
N ASN A 242 -10.75 -2.55 -12.85
CA ASN A 242 -11.98 -2.73 -12.08
C ASN A 242 -11.79 -2.48 -10.58
N VAL A 243 -11.10 -1.39 -10.22
CA VAL A 243 -10.64 -1.17 -8.86
C VAL A 243 -11.81 -1.20 -7.87
N TYR A 244 -11.61 -1.81 -6.71
CA TYR A 244 -12.65 -2.03 -5.68
C TYR A 244 -13.85 -2.86 -6.11
N GLY A 245 -13.69 -3.74 -7.11
CA GLY A 245 -14.80 -4.53 -7.63
C GLY A 245 -15.83 -3.70 -8.39
N ILE A 246 -15.44 -2.51 -8.86
CA ILE A 246 -16.28 -1.64 -9.67
C ILE A 246 -16.01 -1.96 -11.13
N LYS A 247 -17.01 -2.41 -11.87
CA LYS A 247 -16.90 -2.68 -13.31
C LYS A 247 -16.73 -1.37 -14.09
N ASP A 248 -15.71 -1.31 -14.94
CA ASP A 248 -15.48 -0.14 -15.78
C ASP A 248 -16.65 0.10 -16.74
N SER A 249 -17.00 1.37 -16.92
CA SER A 249 -18.13 1.76 -17.76
C SER A 249 -17.91 3.11 -18.45
N ALA A 250 -18.86 3.53 -19.29
CA ALA A 250 -18.82 4.84 -19.92
C ALA A 250 -19.00 5.99 -18.90
N GLY A 251 -19.82 5.79 -17.86
CA GLY A 251 -20.13 6.84 -16.86
C GLY A 251 -19.18 6.86 -15.67
N LEU A 252 -18.64 5.71 -15.27
CA LEU A 252 -17.72 5.57 -14.15
C LEU A 252 -16.50 4.77 -14.60
N LYS A 253 -15.34 5.42 -14.55
CA LYS A 253 -14.04 4.81 -14.83
C LYS A 253 -13.48 4.18 -13.57
N SER A 254 -13.11 2.92 -13.68
CA SER A 254 -12.45 2.11 -12.63
C SER A 254 -11.26 1.32 -13.17
N SER A 255 -11.02 1.38 -14.49
CA SER A 255 -9.82 0.87 -15.15
C SER A 255 -9.12 2.00 -15.90
N GLY A 256 -7.79 1.97 -15.95
CA GLY A 256 -6.99 3.00 -16.62
C GLY A 256 -5.68 3.29 -15.88
N VAL A 257 -5.17 4.51 -16.05
CA VAL A 257 -3.90 4.95 -15.46
C VAL A 257 -4.05 6.32 -14.82
N SER A 258 -3.48 6.48 -13.63
CA SER A 258 -3.33 7.77 -12.94
C SER A 258 -1.86 8.08 -12.70
N GLN A 259 -1.56 9.34 -12.42
CA GLN A 259 -0.21 9.83 -12.13
C GLN A 259 -0.15 10.38 -10.71
N TYR A 260 0.99 10.21 -10.07
CA TYR A 260 1.26 10.68 -8.72
C TYR A 260 2.60 11.40 -8.67
N PHE A 261 2.65 12.47 -7.89
CA PHE A 261 3.84 13.23 -7.59
C PHE A 261 3.99 13.30 -6.07
N SER A 262 5.21 13.15 -5.57
CA SER A 262 5.49 13.18 -4.14
C SER A 262 6.69 14.06 -3.81
N LEU A 263 6.58 14.77 -2.69
CA LEU A 263 7.68 15.41 -1.98
C LEU A 263 7.68 14.91 -0.54
N SER A 264 8.75 14.25 -0.13
CA SER A 264 8.81 13.52 1.13
C SER A 264 9.86 14.09 2.09
N TYR A 265 9.59 14.04 3.40
CA TYR A 265 10.55 14.27 4.47
C TYR A 265 10.64 13.06 5.40
N LYS A 266 11.86 12.58 5.67
CA LYS A 266 12.17 11.34 6.39
C LYS A 266 12.76 11.62 7.78
N PHE A 267 12.17 11.02 8.82
CA PHE A 267 12.57 11.19 10.22
C PHE A 267 13.65 10.19 10.64
#